data_AF-A0A7S4FGI6-F1
#
_entry.id   AF-A0A7S4FGI6-F1
#
_cell.length_a   1.000
_cell.length_b   1.000
_cell.length_c   1.000
_cell.angle_alpha   90.00
_cell.angle_beta   90.00
_cell.angle_gamma   90.00
#
_symmetry.space_group_name_H-M   'P 1'
#
loop_
_entity.id
_entity.type
_entity.pdbx_description
1 polymer ?
#
loop_
_entity_poly.entity_id
_entity_poly.type
_entity_poly.pdbx_seq_one_letter_code
_entity_poly.pdbx_strand_id
1 'polypeptide(L)'
;GDALAFCSSISLCFYLIASKKVRPHVPLPAMLTVVCFFSAVIQTLMALAVQGTVTLDKNPAHGAFGYLHPTYLHWWLFMLVVTGVGQAGYIGALKYLNPVVVSICMTMEPAMAIFVQNAIRCLIGKAIQWPSLVAVIGGLIIVLGSIVVSYFSKHHQDGVEVDVSADAETIAYTDQSGAQYSHLE
;
A
#
# COMPACT_ATOMS: atom_id res chain seq x y z
N GLY A 1 -19.42 -9.73 4.01
CA GLY A 1 -18.04 -9.89 3.53
C GLY A 1 -17.85 -9.12 2.24
N ASP A 2 -18.61 -9.50 1.22
CA ASP A 2 -18.41 -9.02 -0.17
C ASP A 2 -18.50 -7.50 -0.34
N ALA A 3 -19.49 -6.86 0.28
CA ALA A 3 -19.60 -5.40 0.23
C ALA A 3 -18.38 -4.68 0.86
N LEU A 4 -17.86 -5.21 1.97
CA LEU A 4 -16.65 -4.67 2.60
C LEU A 4 -15.40 -4.89 1.74
N ALA A 5 -15.30 -6.04 1.06
CA ALA A 5 -14.22 -6.32 0.12
C ALA A 5 -14.27 -5.42 -1.13
N PHE A 6 -15.47 -5.10 -1.61
CA PHE A 6 -15.64 -4.15 -2.70
C PHE A 6 -15.24 -2.72 -2.26
N CYS A 7 -15.70 -2.28 -1.08
CA CYS A 7 -15.33 -0.98 -0.53
C CYS A 7 -13.83 -0.85 -0.26
N SER A 8 -13.17 -1.91 0.22
CA SER A 8 -11.72 -1.88 0.47
C SER A 8 -10.93 -1.77 -0.83
N SER A 9 -11.36 -2.44 -1.90
CA SER A 9 -10.74 -2.33 -3.23
C SER A 9 -10.84 -0.90 -3.79
N ILE A 10 -12.02 -0.27 -3.71
CA ILE A 10 -12.22 1.12 -4.15
C ILE A 10 -11.34 2.08 -3.34
N SER A 11 -11.32 1.92 -2.01
CA SER A 11 -10.51 2.75 -1.11
C SER A 11 -9.02 2.63 -1.43
N LEU A 12 -8.52 1.42 -1.67
CA LEU A 12 -7.12 1.19 -2.05
C LEU A 12 -6.77 1.84 -3.39
N CYS A 13 -7.64 1.71 -4.40
CA CYS A 13 -7.45 2.38 -5.70
C CYS A 13 -7.39 3.91 -5.54
N PHE A 14 -8.32 4.49 -4.79
CA PHE A 14 -8.35 5.93 -4.54
C PHE A 14 -7.08 6.40 -3.81
N TYR A 15 -6.65 5.64 -2.79
CA TYR A 15 -5.42 5.89 -2.06
C TYR A 15 -4.19 5.93 -2.99
N LEU A 16 -4.04 4.95 -3.89
CA LEU A 16 -2.88 4.89 -4.77
C LEU A 16 -2.86 6.05 -5.80
N ILE A 17 -4.01 6.41 -6.35
CA ILE A 17 -4.14 7.54 -7.30
C ILE A 17 -3.82 8.87 -6.60
N ALA A 18 -4.43 9.12 -5.45
CA ALA A 18 -4.18 10.33 -4.66
C ALA A 18 -2.72 10.40 -4.21
N SER A 19 -2.17 9.29 -3.73
CA SER A 19 -0.77 9.21 -3.30
C SER A 19 0.20 9.49 -4.44
N LYS A 20 -0.06 8.98 -5.67
CA LYS A 20 0.77 9.31 -6.84
C LYS A 20 0.79 10.80 -7.15
N LYS A 21 -0.37 11.49 -7.06
CA LYS A 21 -0.49 12.92 -7.34
C LYS A 21 0.25 13.79 -6.32
N VAL A 22 0.20 13.41 -5.04
CA VAL A 22 0.84 14.16 -3.95
C VAL A 22 2.34 13.83 -3.83
N ARG A 23 2.74 12.60 -4.20
CA ARG A 23 4.11 12.10 -4.07
C ARG A 23 5.23 13.02 -4.60
N PRO A 24 5.15 13.64 -5.80
CA PRO A 24 6.24 14.49 -6.30
C PRO A 24 6.41 15.81 -5.53
N HIS A 25 5.39 16.25 -4.79
CA HIS A 25 5.35 17.55 -4.12
C HIS A 25 5.79 17.50 -2.65
N VAL A 26 5.98 16.30 -2.08
CA VAL A 26 6.20 16.10 -0.63
C VAL A 26 7.41 15.19 -0.40
N PRO A 27 8.30 15.50 0.56
CA PRO A 27 9.40 14.61 0.90
C PRO A 27 8.89 13.27 1.44
N LEU A 28 9.57 12.17 1.06
CA LEU A 28 9.23 10.81 1.45
C LEU A 28 8.93 10.62 2.95
N PRO A 29 9.77 11.09 3.90
CA PRO A 29 9.51 10.90 5.32
C PRO A 29 8.22 11.59 5.79
N ALA A 30 7.89 12.78 5.27
CA ALA A 30 6.68 13.50 5.67
C ALA A 30 5.42 12.73 5.24
N MET A 31 5.40 12.19 4.02
CA MET A 31 4.30 11.34 3.55
C MET A 31 4.15 10.08 4.41
N LEU A 32 5.27 9.41 4.72
CA LEU A 32 5.27 8.23 5.58
C LEU A 32 4.73 8.53 6.98
N THR A 33 5.16 9.63 7.60
CA THR A 33 4.66 10.02 8.92
C THR A 33 3.15 10.26 8.91
N VAL A 34 2.62 10.94 7.89
CA VAL A 34 1.17 11.17 7.77
C VAL A 34 0.41 9.86 7.61
N VAL A 35 0.85 8.99 6.69
CA VAL A 35 0.19 7.70 6.45
C VAL A 35 0.25 6.81 7.69
N CYS A 36 1.40 6.72 8.35
CA CYS A 36 1.56 5.97 9.59
C CYS A 36 0.70 6.54 10.73
N PHE A 37 0.59 7.86 10.83
CA PHE A 37 -0.24 8.52 11.85
C PHE A 37 -1.72 8.17 11.66
N PHE A 38 -2.26 8.35 10.46
CA PHE A 38 -3.66 7.98 10.17
C PHE A 38 -3.90 6.48 10.34
N SER A 39 -2.97 5.63 9.91
CA SER A 39 -3.03 4.19 10.11
C SER A 39 -3.08 3.82 11.60
N ALA A 40 -2.24 4.43 12.43
CA ALA A 40 -2.22 4.20 13.87
C ALA A 40 -3.52 4.64 14.55
N VAL A 41 -4.08 5.79 14.16
CA VAL A 41 -5.37 6.27 14.66
C VAL A 41 -6.49 5.29 14.30
N ILE A 42 -6.60 4.91 13.03
CA ILE A 42 -7.64 3.96 12.56
C ILE A 42 -7.49 2.61 13.28
N GLN A 43 -6.26 2.09 13.40
CA GLN A 43 -6.02 0.82 14.06
C GLN A 43 -6.37 0.86 15.55
N THR A 44 -6.11 1.99 16.23
CA THR A 44 -6.52 2.20 17.62
C THR A 44 -8.04 2.25 17.77
N LEU A 45 -8.73 2.96 16.87
CA LEU A 45 -10.20 3.02 16.87
C LEU A 45 -10.82 1.65 16.59
N MET A 46 -10.26 0.88 15.65
CA MET A 46 -10.73 -0.48 15.38
C MET A 46 -10.44 -1.43 16.55
N ALA A 47 -9.28 -1.30 17.21
CA ALA A 47 -8.99 -2.07 18.41
C ALA A 47 -10.00 -1.79 19.53
N LEU A 48 -10.35 -0.51 19.75
CA LEU A 48 -11.40 -0.11 20.69
C LEU A 48 -12.76 -0.71 20.31
N ALA A 49 -13.14 -0.66 19.03
CA ALA A 49 -14.42 -1.18 18.56
C ALA A 49 -14.55 -2.71 18.72
N VAL A 50 -13.44 -3.45 18.58
CA VAL A 50 -13.44 -4.92 18.65
C VAL A 50 -13.27 -5.43 20.09
N GLN A 51 -12.37 -4.83 20.87
CA GLN A 51 -12.01 -5.32 22.21
C GLN A 51 -12.80 -4.62 23.34
N GLY A 52 -13.46 -3.50 23.07
CA GLY A 52 -14.32 -2.77 23.99
C GLY A 52 -13.61 -2.06 25.15
N THR A 53 -12.44 -2.55 25.58
CA THR A 53 -11.62 -1.96 26.64
C THR A 53 -10.16 -1.92 26.22
N VAL A 54 -9.60 -0.72 26.13
CA VAL A 54 -8.16 -0.51 25.94
C VAL A 54 -7.66 0.22 27.18
N THR A 55 -6.80 -0.45 27.94
CA THR A 55 -6.15 0.15 29.11
C THR A 55 -4.84 0.79 28.67
N LEU A 56 -4.45 1.93 29.24
CA LEU A 56 -3.14 2.57 28.96
C LEU A 56 -2.00 1.88 29.73
N ASP A 57 -1.99 0.55 29.75
CA ASP A 57 -1.01 -0.26 30.47
C ASP A 57 -0.09 -1.02 29.48
N LYS A 58 1.01 -1.57 29.98
CA LYS A 58 1.93 -2.47 29.26
C LYS A 58 1.49 -3.93 29.30
N ASN A 59 0.28 -4.19 29.77
CA ASN A 59 -0.26 -5.54 29.81
C ASN A 59 -0.40 -6.07 28.37
N PRO A 60 0.22 -7.21 28.02
CA PRO A 60 0.18 -7.76 26.66
C PRO A 60 -1.22 -8.19 26.20
N ALA A 61 -2.19 -8.37 27.10
CA ALA A 61 -3.54 -8.80 26.75
C ALA A 61 -4.50 -7.65 26.39
N HIS A 62 -4.44 -6.52 27.12
CA HIS A 62 -5.43 -5.42 27.00
C HIS A 62 -4.81 -4.03 27.04
N GLY A 63 -3.48 -3.96 27.08
CA GLY A 63 -2.72 -2.73 27.21
C GLY A 63 -2.39 -2.10 25.87
N ALA A 64 -2.66 -0.81 25.71
CA ALA A 64 -2.29 -0.01 24.54
C ALA A 64 -0.77 0.00 24.29
N PHE A 65 0.04 -0.32 25.30
CA PHE A 65 1.50 -0.42 25.22
C PHE A 65 2.00 -1.85 25.48
N GLY A 66 1.14 -2.87 25.31
CA GLY A 66 1.49 -4.27 25.50
C GLY A 66 2.68 -4.76 24.65
N TYR A 67 2.92 -4.13 23.50
CA TYR A 67 4.09 -4.39 22.65
C TYR A 67 5.42 -3.93 23.24
N LEU A 68 5.42 -3.04 24.25
CA LEU A 68 6.62 -2.64 24.98
C LEU A 68 7.03 -3.66 26.05
N HIS A 69 6.27 -4.75 26.23
CA HIS A 69 6.68 -5.82 27.13
C HIS A 69 7.98 -6.47 26.62
N PRO A 70 9.00 -6.66 27.47
CA PRO A 70 10.34 -7.12 27.03
C PRO A 70 10.34 -8.43 26.25
N THR A 71 9.37 -9.30 26.50
CA THR A 71 9.14 -10.56 25.77
C THR A 71 8.85 -10.37 24.29
N TYR A 72 8.14 -9.31 23.90
CA TYR A 72 7.69 -9.07 22.52
C TYR A 72 8.43 -7.92 21.84
N LEU A 73 9.18 -7.12 22.61
CA LEU A 73 9.85 -5.92 22.13
C LEU A 73 10.77 -6.20 20.93
N HIS A 74 11.54 -7.30 20.95
CA HIS A 74 12.44 -7.62 19.84
C HIS A 74 11.68 -7.98 18.55
N TRP A 75 10.57 -8.71 18.65
CA TRP A 75 9.73 -9.05 17.49
C TRP A 75 9.02 -7.82 16.95
N TRP A 76 8.55 -6.95 17.85
CA TRP A 76 7.90 -5.70 17.48
C TRP A 76 8.87 -4.76 16.74
N LEU A 77 10.10 -4.59 17.24
CA LEU A 77 11.13 -3.78 16.56
C LEU A 77 11.48 -4.35 15.17
N PHE A 78 11.61 -5.68 15.06
CA PHE A 78 11.86 -6.31 13.77
C PHE A 78 10.73 -6.03 12.76
N MET A 79 9.48 -6.19 13.19
CA MET A 79 8.31 -5.89 12.35
C MET A 79 8.22 -4.41 11.98
N LEU A 80 8.50 -3.51 12.92
CA LEU A 80 8.52 -2.07 12.67
C LEU A 80 9.49 -1.71 11.53
N VAL A 81 10.69 -2.29 11.53
CA VAL A 81 11.70 -2.05 10.49
C VAL A 81 11.24 -2.63 9.15
N VAL A 82 10.81 -3.89 9.11
CA VAL A 82 10.39 -4.55 7.86
C VAL A 82 9.18 -3.84 7.24
N THR A 83 8.15 -3.57 8.03
CA THR A 83 6.96 -2.86 7.57
C THR A 83 7.29 -1.42 7.18
N GLY A 84 8.13 -0.71 7.95
CA GLY A 84 8.56 0.65 7.63
C GLY A 84 9.28 0.73 6.29
N VAL A 85 10.22 -0.19 6.03
CA VAL A 85 10.93 -0.28 4.74
C VAL A 85 9.97 -0.65 3.61
N GLY A 86 9.06 -1.60 3.82
CA GLY A 86 8.05 -1.99 2.82
C GLY A 86 7.16 -0.81 2.43
N GLN A 87 6.59 -0.11 3.41
CA GLN A 87 5.74 1.06 3.19
C GLN A 87 6.49 2.20 2.51
N ALA A 88 7.73 2.48 2.95
CA ALA A 88 8.61 3.45 2.30
C ALA A 88 8.92 3.06 0.84
N GLY A 89 9.11 1.77 0.58
CA GLY A 89 9.31 1.21 -0.76
C GLY A 89 8.11 1.44 -1.66
N TYR A 90 6.88 1.16 -1.19
CA TYR A 90 5.67 1.36 -1.98
C TYR A 90 5.39 2.83 -2.30
N ILE A 91 5.44 3.70 -1.29
CA ILE A 91 5.24 5.14 -1.47
C ILE A 91 6.38 5.72 -2.32
N GLY A 92 7.60 5.19 -2.17
CA GLY A 92 8.75 5.50 -3.01
C GLY A 92 8.55 5.15 -4.48
N ALA A 93 8.11 3.92 -4.73
CA ALA A 93 7.87 3.38 -6.06
C ALA A 93 6.81 4.18 -6.83
N LEU A 94 5.81 4.75 -6.16
CA LEU A 94 4.80 5.60 -6.80
C LEU A 94 5.36 6.84 -7.51
N LYS A 95 6.59 7.28 -7.18
CA LYS A 95 7.26 8.36 -7.93
C LYS A 95 7.67 7.93 -9.34
N TYR A 96 8.03 6.66 -9.51
CA TYR A 96 8.63 6.14 -10.74
C TYR A 96 7.71 5.19 -11.51
N LEU A 97 6.78 4.52 -10.81
CA LEU A 97 5.90 3.49 -11.35
C LEU A 97 4.44 3.93 -11.33
N ASN A 98 3.66 3.34 -12.24
CA ASN A 98 2.21 3.52 -12.25
C ASN A 98 1.57 2.81 -11.02
N PRO A 99 0.59 3.41 -10.32
CA PRO A 99 -0.24 2.78 -9.29
C PRO A 99 -0.64 1.33 -9.55
N VAL A 100 -0.95 0.99 -10.80
CA VAL A 100 -1.33 -0.37 -11.20
C VAL A 100 -0.20 -1.37 -10.90
N VAL A 101 1.04 -1.05 -11.28
CA VAL A 101 2.21 -1.90 -11.03
C VAL A 101 2.46 -2.05 -9.53
N VAL A 102 2.32 -0.96 -8.77
CA VAL A 102 2.51 -0.96 -7.31
C VAL A 102 1.48 -1.88 -6.63
N SER A 103 0.21 -1.81 -7.02
CA SER A 103 -0.87 -2.66 -6.50
C SER A 103 -0.62 -4.16 -6.76
N ILE A 104 -0.12 -4.49 -7.94
CA ILE A 104 0.24 -5.85 -8.32
C ILE A 104 1.38 -6.37 -7.42
N CYS A 105 2.41 -5.55 -7.20
CA CYS A 105 3.51 -5.92 -6.29
C CYS A 105 3.03 -6.11 -4.84
N MET A 106 2.09 -5.31 -4.36
CA MET A 106 1.46 -5.49 -3.04
C MET A 106 0.72 -6.83 -2.95
N THR A 107 0.07 -7.25 -4.04
CA THR A 107 -0.65 -8.54 -4.08
C THR A 107 0.31 -9.73 -4.17
N MET A 108 1.52 -9.53 -4.71
CA MET A 108 2.57 -10.54 -4.77
C MET A 108 3.27 -10.77 -3.41
N GLU A 109 3.31 -9.77 -2.54
CA GLU A 109 3.93 -9.85 -1.20
C GLU A 109 3.48 -11.09 -0.39
N PRO A 110 2.18 -11.35 -0.18
CA PRO A 110 1.74 -12.52 0.58
C PRO A 110 2.13 -13.85 -0.09
N ALA A 111 2.19 -13.90 -1.43
CA ALA A 111 2.66 -15.09 -2.13
C ALA A 111 4.15 -15.36 -1.83
N MET A 112 4.99 -14.33 -1.88
CA MET A 112 6.42 -14.44 -1.55
C MET A 112 6.66 -14.73 -0.07
N ALA A 113 5.83 -14.18 0.83
CA ALA A 113 5.94 -14.42 2.26
C ALA A 113 5.83 -15.92 2.63
N ILE A 114 5.02 -16.69 1.90
CA ILE A 114 4.88 -18.14 2.09
C ILE A 114 6.19 -18.87 1.77
N PHE A 115 6.88 -18.46 0.70
CA PHE A 115 8.18 -19.06 0.33
C PHE A 115 9.25 -18.72 1.37
N VAL A 116 9.34 -17.45 1.78
CA VAL A 116 10.31 -17.00 2.80
C VAL A 116 10.05 -17.69 4.13
N GLN A 117 8.79 -17.83 4.55
CA GLN A 117 8.42 -18.53 5.77
C GLN A 117 8.88 -20.00 5.74
N ASN A 118 8.66 -20.70 4.63
CA ASN A 118 9.10 -22.09 4.49
C ASN A 118 10.63 -22.22 4.47
N ALA A 119 11.34 -21.29 3.83
CA ALA A 119 12.80 -21.24 3.83
C ALA A 119 13.34 -21.06 5.26
N ILE A 120 12.79 -20.13 6.04
CA ILE A 120 13.19 -19.90 7.44
C ILE A 120 12.91 -21.13 8.30
N ARG A 121 11.77 -21.80 8.12
CA ARG A 121 11.45 -23.04 8.85
C ARG A 121 12.44 -24.15 8.56
N CYS A 122 12.83 -24.31 7.31
CA CYS A 122 13.85 -25.26 6.88
C CYS A 122 15.19 -24.98 7.59
N LEU A 123 15.62 -23.72 7.63
CA LEU A 123 16.86 -23.30 8.30
C LEU A 123 16.85 -23.56 9.82
N ILE A 124 15.69 -23.44 10.47
CA ILE A 124 15.53 -23.70 11.92
C ILE A 124 15.31 -25.20 12.20
N GLY A 125 15.36 -26.07 11.18
CA GLY A 125 15.16 -27.51 11.33
C GLY A 125 13.72 -27.90 11.68
N LYS A 126 12.75 -27.00 11.46
CA LYS A 126 11.32 -27.27 11.66
C LYS A 126 10.72 -27.87 10.40
N ALA A 127 9.80 -28.81 10.59
CA ALA A 127 9.07 -29.42 9.48
C ALA A 127 8.42 -28.33 8.60
N ILE A 128 8.64 -28.46 7.28
CA ILE A 128 7.99 -27.63 6.27
C ILE A 128 6.49 -27.94 6.35
N GLN A 129 5.68 -26.92 6.62
CA GLN A 129 4.23 -27.06 6.42
C GLN A 129 3.94 -26.57 5.02
N TRP A 130 3.75 -27.55 4.14
CA TRP A 130 3.35 -27.25 2.78
C TRP A 130 2.04 -26.46 2.80
N PRO A 131 2.00 -25.29 2.13
CA PRO A 131 0.74 -24.59 1.93
C PRO A 131 -0.25 -25.53 1.22
N SER A 132 -1.54 -25.38 1.51
CA SER A 132 -2.60 -26.11 0.80
C SER A 132 -2.41 -25.95 -0.71
N LEU A 133 -2.72 -26.99 -1.49
CA LEU A 133 -2.65 -26.94 -2.95
C LEU A 133 -3.40 -25.73 -3.53
N VAL A 134 -4.50 -25.33 -2.89
CA VAL A 134 -5.27 -24.13 -3.26
C VAL A 134 -4.43 -22.85 -3.11
N ALA A 135 -3.64 -22.73 -2.05
CA ALA A 135 -2.78 -21.58 -1.83
C ALA A 135 -1.59 -21.56 -2.82
N VAL A 136 -1.06 -22.74 -3.19
CA VAL A 136 -0.02 -22.86 -4.22
C VAL A 136 -0.55 -22.41 -5.58
N ILE A 137 -1.71 -22.92 -5.98
CA ILE A 137 -2.35 -22.57 -7.27
C ILE A 137 -2.73 -21.08 -7.27
N GLY A 138 -3.33 -20.58 -6.20
CA GLY A 138 -3.66 -19.16 -6.06
C GLY A 138 -2.44 -18.26 -6.13
N GLY A 139 -1.36 -18.63 -5.46
CA GLY A 139 -0.08 -17.91 -5.52
C GLY A 139 0.50 -17.87 -6.94
N LEU A 140 0.50 -19.00 -7.66
CA LEU A 140 0.96 -19.05 -9.05
C LEU A 140 0.09 -18.18 -9.98
N ILE A 141 -1.23 -18.22 -9.83
CA ILE A 141 -2.15 -17.38 -10.61
C ILE A 141 -1.86 -15.89 -10.37
N ILE A 142 -1.63 -15.49 -9.12
CA ILE A 142 -1.28 -14.10 -8.78
C ILE A 142 0.04 -13.71 -9.45
N VAL A 143 1.08 -14.55 -9.35
CA VAL A 143 2.40 -14.26 -9.96
C VAL A 143 2.29 -14.16 -11.49
N LEU A 144 1.59 -15.09 -12.13
CA LEU A 144 1.38 -15.07 -13.59
C LEU A 144 0.58 -13.84 -14.02
N GLY A 145 -0.52 -13.53 -13.34
CA GLY A 145 -1.32 -12.33 -13.59
C GLY A 145 -0.49 -11.05 -13.42
N SER A 146 0.37 -11.02 -12.40
CA SER A 146 1.29 -9.92 -12.15
C SER A 146 2.27 -9.70 -13.30
N ILE A 147 2.85 -10.78 -13.85
CA ILE A 147 3.79 -10.73 -14.97
C ILE A 147 3.08 -10.25 -16.24
N VAL A 148 1.90 -10.79 -16.56
CA VAL A 148 1.12 -10.41 -17.74
C VAL A 148 0.77 -8.93 -17.69
N VAL A 149 0.22 -8.44 -16.57
CA VAL A 149 -0.15 -7.03 -16.46
C VAL A 149 1.08 -6.12 -16.48
N SER A 150 2.20 -6.54 -15.88
CA SER A 150 3.45 -5.77 -15.95
C SER A 150 3.97 -5.65 -17.39
N TYR A 151 3.84 -6.71 -18.20
CA TYR A 151 4.20 -6.69 -19.61
C TYR A 151 3.31 -5.76 -20.42
N PHE A 152 1.98 -5.85 -20.24
CA PHE A 152 1.03 -4.96 -20.90
C PHE A 152 1.17 -3.50 -20.46
N SER A 153 1.47 -3.25 -19.18
CA SER A 153 1.61 -1.89 -18.67
C SER A 153 2.85 -1.19 -19.23
N LYS A 154 3.96 -1.92 -19.46
CA LYS A 154 5.11 -1.39 -20.21
C LYS A 154 4.73 -0.97 -21.62
N HIS A 155 4.02 -1.84 -22.34
CA HIS A 155 3.63 -1.57 -23.74
C HIS A 155 2.56 -0.45 -23.87
N HIS A 156 1.75 -0.19 -22.84
CA HIS A 156 0.82 0.94 -22.82
C HIS A 156 1.48 2.28 -22.43
N GLN A 157 2.60 2.25 -21.70
CA GLN A 157 3.33 3.50 -21.40
C GLN A 157 3.97 4.11 -22.64
N ASP A 158 4.35 3.31 -23.63
CA ASP A 158 4.89 3.78 -24.91
C ASP A 158 3.83 4.49 -25.78
N GLY A 159 2.54 4.36 -25.46
CA GLY A 159 1.42 4.96 -26.22
C GLY A 159 0.67 6.10 -25.52
N VAL A 160 1.00 6.42 -24.25
CA VAL A 160 0.24 7.38 -23.41
C VAL A 160 1.12 8.56 -22.92
N GLU A 161 2.36 8.68 -23.42
CA GLU A 161 3.09 9.96 -23.33
C GLU A 161 2.48 11.07 -24.22
N VAL A 162 1.44 10.75 -25.01
CA VAL A 162 0.67 11.70 -25.82
C VAL A 162 -0.76 11.80 -25.26
N ASP A 163 -0.96 12.53 -24.17
CA ASP A 163 -2.17 13.38 -24.00
C ASP A 163 -2.21 14.18 -22.70
N VAL A 164 -1.45 13.82 -21.65
CA VAL A 164 -1.51 14.60 -20.40
C VAL A 164 -0.90 16.02 -20.55
N SER A 165 0.03 16.19 -21.49
CA SER A 165 0.57 17.52 -21.84
C SER A 165 -0.37 18.33 -22.74
N ALA A 166 -1.20 17.67 -23.56
CA ALA A 166 -2.14 18.34 -24.47
C ALA A 166 -3.38 18.85 -23.70
N ASP A 167 -3.82 18.10 -22.69
CA ASP A 167 -4.94 18.49 -21.83
C ASP A 167 -4.59 19.67 -20.91
N ALA A 168 -3.34 19.73 -20.43
CA ALA A 168 -2.87 20.83 -19.58
C ALA A 168 -2.76 22.17 -20.34
N GLU A 169 -2.36 22.12 -21.62
CA GLU A 169 -2.25 23.32 -22.47
C GLU A 169 -3.65 23.79 -22.93
N THR A 170 -4.58 22.86 -23.20
CA THR A 170 -5.97 23.19 -23.56
C THR A 170 -6.73 23.86 -22.41
N ILE A 171 -6.48 23.45 -21.17
CA ILE A 171 -7.08 24.08 -19.98
C ILE A 171 -6.48 25.48 -19.74
N ALA A 172 -5.19 25.67 -19.98
CA ALA A 172 -4.52 26.98 -19.86
C ALA A 172 -5.01 28.00 -20.91
N TYR A 173 -5.26 27.56 -22.15
CA TYR A 173 -5.84 28.42 -23.19
C TYR A 173 -7.31 28.79 -22.94
N THR A 174 -8.09 27.88 -22.36
CA THR A 174 -9.51 28.15 -22.05
C THR A 174 -9.65 29.18 -20.92
N ASP A 175 -8.75 29.17 -19.93
CA ASP A 175 -8.73 30.12 -18.81
C ASP A 175 -8.35 31.55 -19.24
N GLN A 176 -7.41 31.69 -20.19
CA GLN A 176 -7.04 33.01 -20.74
C GLN A 176 -8.12 33.61 -21.66
N SER A 177 -8.88 32.77 -22.36
CA SER A 177 -10.02 33.18 -23.19
C SER A 177 -11.20 33.69 -22.35
N GLY A 178 -11.48 33.07 -21.20
CA GLY A 178 -12.56 33.47 -20.30
C GLY A 178 -12.33 34.80 -19.56
N ALA A 179 -11.08 35.13 -19.25
CA ALA A 179 -10.72 36.37 -18.55
C ALA A 179 -10.79 37.63 -19.43
N GLN A 180 -10.81 37.49 -20.76
CA GLN A 180 -10.80 38.64 -21.67
C GLN A 180 -12.21 39.21 -21.96
N TYR A 181 -13.28 38.50 -21.60
CA TYR A 181 -14.67 38.94 -21.83
C TYR A 181 -15.36 39.55 -20.60
N SER A 182 -14.76 39.53 -19.41
CA SER A 182 -15.38 40.09 -18.19
C SER A 182 -15.12 41.59 -17.97
N HIS A 183 -14.58 42.30 -18.96
CA HIS A 183 -14.32 43.74 -18.91
C HIS A 183 -15.14 44.55 -19.92
N LEU A 184 -16.14 43.93 -20.57
CA LEU A 184 -17.00 44.58 -21.57
C LEU A 184 -18.51 44.49 -21.27
N GLU A 185 -18.90 44.18 -20.02
CA GLU A 185 -20.27 44.38 -19.54
C GLU A 185 -20.32 45.32 -18.34
#